data_AF-A0A933M8T5-F1
#
_entry.id   AF-A0A933M8T5-F1
#
_cell.length_a   1.000
_cell.length_b   1.000
_cell.length_c   1.000
_cell.angle_alpha   90.00
_cell.angle_beta   90.00
_cell.angle_gamma   90.00
#
_symmetry.space_group_name_H-M   'P 1'
#
loop_
_entity.id
_entity.type
_entity.pdbx_description
1 polymer ?
#
loop_
_entity_poly.entity_id
_entity_poly.type
_entity_poly.pdbx_seq_one_letter_code
_entity_poly.pdbx_strand_id
1 'polypeptide(L)'
;MQTKFFSLTTTGLRLALHGGMLTACNLASIIAAFGVYYFLRPVNQILVQAPLAALFSLLAFMVWMWLAARLPLAFLRVRARGEWIGIYFAALLWTPLLFVPLHWVTQGYVTSFGNILATWAFQAPVNLLVLLYCWRKMVRPCSPHGWVLAPSAVRV
;
A
#
# COMPACT_ATOMS: atom_id res chain seq x y z
N MET A 1 33.40 0.33 5.63
CA MET A 1 32.53 1.17 4.75
C MET A 1 31.42 0.38 4.04
N GLN A 2 31.56 -0.94 3.80
CA GLN A 2 30.58 -1.76 3.07
C GLN A 2 29.21 -1.94 3.76
N THR A 3 29.12 -1.89 5.09
CA THR A 3 27.86 -2.15 5.83
C THR A 3 26.79 -1.07 5.63
N LYS A 4 27.17 0.18 5.37
CA LYS A 4 26.21 1.28 5.16
C LYS A 4 25.53 1.21 3.78
N PHE A 5 26.24 0.74 2.75
CA PHE A 5 25.69 0.67 1.39
C PHE A 5 24.57 -0.37 1.26
N PHE A 6 24.76 -1.56 1.86
CA PHE A 6 23.76 -2.62 1.86
C PHE A 6 22.46 -2.24 2.60
N SER A 7 22.55 -1.37 3.62
CA SER A 7 21.38 -0.90 4.36
C SER A 7 20.50 0.07 3.54
N LEU A 8 21.09 0.82 2.60
CA LEU A 8 20.34 1.78 1.78
C LEU A 8 19.54 1.07 0.69
N THR A 9 20.14 0.11 0.00
CA THR A 9 19.50 -0.63 -1.09
C THR A 9 18.31 -1.45 -0.61
N THR A 10 18.46 -2.14 0.53
CA THR A 10 17.39 -2.95 1.13
C THR A 10 16.22 -2.09 1.64
N THR A 11 16.51 -0.88 2.14
CA THR A 11 15.46 0.06 2.55
C THR A 11 14.72 0.61 1.35
N GLY A 12 15.43 1.07 0.31
CA GLY A 12 14.81 1.58 -0.92
C GLY A 12 13.88 0.55 -1.57
N LEU A 13 14.35 -0.69 -1.72
CA LEU A 13 13.53 -1.78 -2.28
C LEU A 13 12.29 -2.07 -1.43
N ARG A 14 12.42 -2.11 -0.10
CA ARG A 14 11.27 -2.28 0.82
C ARG A 14 10.24 -1.18 0.61
N LEU A 15 10.66 0.09 0.63
CA LEU A 15 9.77 1.23 0.43
C LEU A 15 9.07 1.16 -0.93
N ALA A 16 9.82 0.85 -1.99
CA ALA A 16 9.28 0.71 -3.34
C ALA A 16 8.23 -0.42 -3.41
N LEU A 17 8.47 -1.57 -2.80
CA LEU A 17 7.53 -2.70 -2.83
C LEU A 17 6.25 -2.42 -2.05
N HIS A 18 6.35 -1.87 -0.83
CA HIS A 18 5.14 -1.53 -0.07
C HIS A 18 4.37 -0.38 -0.72
N GLY A 19 5.07 0.63 -1.25
CA GLY A 19 4.44 1.71 -2.00
C GLY A 19 3.74 1.20 -3.26
N GLY A 20 4.40 0.32 -4.02
CA GLY A 20 3.84 -0.28 -5.22
C GLY A 20 2.62 -1.13 -4.93
N MET A 21 2.67 -1.92 -3.86
CA MET A 21 1.51 -2.71 -3.45
C MET A 21 0.36 -1.81 -2.97
N LEU A 22 0.63 -0.72 -2.24
CA LEU A 22 -0.40 0.24 -1.86
C LEU A 22 -1.07 0.86 -3.10
N THR A 23 -0.29 1.22 -4.11
CA THR A 23 -0.80 1.72 -5.40
C THR A 23 -1.64 0.67 -6.13
N ALA A 24 -1.18 -0.58 -6.18
CA ALA A 24 -1.94 -1.68 -6.77
C ALA A 24 -3.28 -1.90 -6.04
N CYS A 25 -3.28 -1.88 -4.70
CA CYS A 25 -4.50 -1.95 -3.89
C CYS A 25 -5.46 -0.80 -4.21
N ASN A 26 -4.95 0.43 -4.37
CA ASN A 26 -5.80 1.57 -4.74
C ASN A 26 -6.45 1.41 -6.11
N LEU A 27 -5.67 1.04 -7.13
CA LEU A 27 -6.21 0.87 -8.47
C LEU A 27 -7.23 -0.27 -8.54
N ALA A 28 -6.92 -1.42 -7.93
CA ALA A 28 -7.87 -2.54 -7.83
C ALA A 28 -9.15 -2.15 -7.10
N SER A 29 -9.04 -1.33 -6.04
CA SER A 29 -10.17 -0.87 -5.24
C SER A 29 -11.06 0.11 -6.00
N ILE A 30 -10.47 1.02 -6.80
CA ILE A 30 -11.23 1.92 -7.68
C ILE A 30 -12.02 1.12 -8.72
N ILE A 31 -11.40 0.09 -9.32
CA ILE A 31 -12.05 -0.79 -10.31
C ILE A 31 -13.18 -1.59 -9.64
N ALA A 32 -12.93 -2.18 -8.46
CA ALA A 32 -13.94 -2.93 -7.72
C ALA A 32 -15.13 -2.04 -7.32
N ALA A 33 -14.88 -0.83 -6.83
CA ALA A 33 -15.93 0.13 -6.47
C ALA A 33 -16.75 0.58 -7.69
N PHE A 34 -16.13 0.71 -8.87
CA PHE A 34 -16.84 0.95 -10.12
C PHE A 34 -17.78 -0.21 -10.47
N GLY A 35 -17.32 -1.45 -10.26
CA GLY A 35 -18.14 -2.65 -10.40
C GLY A 35 -19.37 -2.63 -9.48
N VAL A 36 -19.21 -2.26 -8.21
CA VAL A 36 -20.34 -2.13 -7.27
C VAL A 36 -21.32 -1.04 -7.71
N TYR A 37 -20.80 0.12 -8.11
CA TYR A 37 -21.63 1.23 -8.60
C TYR A 37 -22.51 0.83 -9.80
N TYR A 38 -21.97 0.05 -10.74
CA TYR A 38 -22.71 -0.41 -11.92
C TYR A 38 -24.04 -1.10 -11.57
N PHE A 39 -24.10 -1.82 -10.44
CA PHE A 39 -25.30 -2.51 -9.96
C PHE A 39 -26.29 -1.61 -9.21
N LEU A 40 -25.87 -0.42 -8.76
CA LEU A 40 -26.65 0.44 -7.85
C LEU A 40 -27.36 1.64 -8.53
N ARG A 41 -27.40 1.74 -9.88
CA ARG A 41 -27.99 2.85 -10.68
C ARG A 41 -29.16 3.55 -9.93
N PRO A 42 -29.23 4.89 -9.71
CA PRO A 42 -28.58 6.05 -10.34
C PRO A 42 -27.98 7.06 -9.31
N VAL A 43 -27.32 6.57 -8.26
CA VAL A 43 -26.71 7.46 -7.25
C VAL A 43 -25.54 8.25 -7.88
N ASN A 44 -25.22 9.43 -7.36
CA ASN A 44 -24.00 10.14 -7.75
C ASN A 44 -22.77 9.21 -7.63
N GLN A 45 -22.16 8.88 -8.77
CA GLN A 45 -21.08 7.89 -8.88
C GLN A 45 -19.95 8.15 -7.89
N ILE A 46 -19.51 9.40 -7.76
CA ILE A 46 -18.38 9.77 -6.90
C ILE A 46 -18.72 9.52 -5.43
N LEU A 47 -19.96 9.80 -5.01
CA LEU A 47 -20.41 9.61 -3.62
C LEU A 47 -20.42 8.14 -3.20
N VAL A 48 -20.58 7.21 -4.13
CA VAL A 48 -20.57 5.77 -3.85
C VAL A 48 -19.18 5.18 -4.06
N GLN A 49 -18.56 5.50 -5.20
CA GLN A 49 -17.31 4.89 -5.62
C GLN A 49 -16.13 5.30 -4.73
N ALA A 50 -16.00 6.58 -4.38
CA ALA A 50 -14.87 7.05 -3.59
C ALA A 50 -14.79 6.42 -2.18
N PRO A 51 -15.87 6.41 -1.36
CA PRO A 51 -15.80 5.79 -0.03
C PRO A 51 -15.62 4.27 -0.10
N LEU A 52 -16.24 3.59 -1.07
CA LEU A 52 -16.04 2.15 -1.26
C LEU A 52 -14.60 1.83 -1.67
N ALA A 53 -14.04 2.58 -2.61
CA ALA A 53 -12.65 2.41 -3.02
C ALA A 53 -11.70 2.65 -1.84
N ALA A 54 -11.94 3.69 -1.03
CA ALA A 54 -11.12 3.95 0.17
C ALA A 54 -11.19 2.79 1.19
N LEU A 55 -12.39 2.25 1.43
CA LEU A 55 -12.59 1.09 2.30
C LEU A 55 -11.87 -0.15 1.77
N PHE A 56 -12.02 -0.46 0.48
CA PHE A 56 -11.35 -1.59 -0.17
C PHE A 56 -9.83 -1.43 -0.14
N SER A 57 -9.31 -0.22 -0.38
CA SER A 57 -7.87 0.06 -0.27
C SER A 57 -7.33 -0.23 1.11
N LEU A 58 -8.04 0.20 2.16
CA LEU A 58 -7.68 -0.07 3.55
C LEU A 58 -7.62 -1.57 3.84
N LEU A 59 -8.68 -2.30 3.50
CA LEU A 59 -8.76 -3.73 3.76
C LEU A 59 -7.69 -4.50 2.97
N ALA A 60 -7.52 -4.19 1.69
CA ALA A 60 -6.54 -4.85 0.83
C ALA A 60 -5.10 -4.62 1.34
N PHE A 61 -4.77 -3.39 1.72
CA PHE A 61 -3.43 -3.10 2.23
C PHE A 61 -3.20 -3.68 3.63
N MET A 62 -4.22 -3.76 4.48
CA MET A 62 -4.14 -4.50 5.74
C MET A 62 -3.81 -5.97 5.52
N VAL A 63 -4.47 -6.62 4.55
CA VAL A 63 -4.17 -8.01 4.17
C VAL A 63 -2.73 -8.14 3.68
N TRP A 64 -2.27 -7.21 2.82
CA TRP A 64 -0.88 -7.19 2.38
C TRP A 64 0.10 -7.11 3.55
N MET A 65 -0.11 -6.18 4.49
CA MET A 65 0.79 -6.03 5.63
C MET A 65 0.75 -7.24 6.57
N TRP A 66 -0.41 -7.88 6.73
CA TRP A 66 -0.52 -9.14 7.46
C TRP A 66 0.27 -10.26 6.76
N LEU A 67 0.16 -10.40 5.45
CA LEU A 67 0.94 -11.37 4.66
C LEU A 67 2.44 -11.09 4.75
N ALA A 68 2.86 -9.84 4.55
CA ALA A 68 4.26 -9.42 4.64
C ALA A 68 4.88 -9.73 6.01
N ALA A 69 4.10 -9.66 7.09
CA ALA A 69 4.54 -10.03 8.43
C ALA A 69 4.71 -11.56 8.63
N ARG A 70 3.97 -12.38 7.87
CA ARG A 70 4.01 -13.86 7.95
C ARG A 70 5.08 -14.48 7.06
N LEU A 71 5.52 -13.78 6.02
CA LEU A 71 6.58 -14.27 5.14
C LEU A 71 7.94 -14.25 5.85
N PRO A 72 8.84 -15.23 5.59
CA PRO A 72 10.19 -15.28 6.18
C PRO A 72 11.16 -14.24 5.59
N LEU A 73 10.63 -13.25 4.86
CA LEU A 73 11.40 -12.22 4.16
C LEU A 73 11.66 -11.04 5.09
N ALA A 74 12.77 -11.10 5.83
CA ALA A 74 13.16 -10.07 6.81
C ALA A 74 13.25 -8.64 6.24
N PHE A 75 13.45 -8.51 4.92
CA PHE A 75 13.53 -7.21 4.24
C PHE A 75 12.16 -6.55 4.01
N LEU A 76 11.03 -7.28 4.12
CA LEU A 76 9.66 -6.74 4.01
C LEU A 76 9.14 -6.15 5.34
N ARG A 77 9.89 -6.29 6.43
CA ARG A 77 9.46 -5.76 7.73
C ARG A 77 9.73 -4.26 7.79
N VAL A 78 8.69 -3.46 7.99
CA VAL A 78 8.80 -2.02 8.24
C VAL A 78 9.42 -1.79 9.61
N ARG A 79 10.57 -1.11 9.68
CA ARG A 79 11.37 -1.00 10.92
C ARG A 79 11.26 0.35 11.61
N ALA A 80 11.31 1.42 10.83
CA ALA A 80 11.38 2.79 11.35
C ALA A 80 10.11 3.57 11.05
N ARG A 81 9.78 4.55 11.91
CA ARG A 81 8.63 5.45 11.69
C ARG A 81 8.74 6.21 10.36
N GLY A 82 9.95 6.61 9.98
CA GLY A 82 10.21 7.29 8.71
C GLY A 82 9.92 6.44 7.46
N GLU A 83 9.89 5.11 7.58
CA GLU A 83 9.58 4.24 6.45
C GLU A 83 8.12 4.36 6.01
N TRP A 84 7.19 4.66 6.92
CA TRP A 84 5.79 4.91 6.56
C TRP A 84 5.64 6.13 5.65
N ILE A 85 6.42 7.18 5.90
CA ILE A 85 6.47 8.37 5.04
C ILE A 85 7.09 8.00 3.69
N GLY A 86 8.13 7.18 3.69
CA GLY A 86 8.73 6.67 2.45
C GLY A 86 7.76 5.84 1.60
N ILE A 87 6.95 4.98 2.24
CA ILE A 87 5.92 4.18 1.57
C ILE A 87 4.85 5.08 0.94
N TYR A 88 4.44 6.14 1.64
CA TYR A 88 3.49 7.12 1.12
C TYR A 88 3.97 7.75 -0.19
N PHE A 89 5.19 8.30 -0.21
CA PHE A 89 5.74 8.92 -1.42
C PHE A 89 6.03 7.91 -2.52
N ALA A 90 6.53 6.72 -2.16
CA ALA A 90 6.74 5.65 -3.13
C ALA A 90 5.43 5.27 -3.82
N ALA A 91 4.31 5.15 -3.09
CA ALA A 91 3.01 4.86 -3.66
C ALA A 91 2.57 5.92 -4.68
N LEU A 92 2.70 7.21 -4.35
CA LEU A 92 2.38 8.29 -5.29
C LEU A 92 3.23 8.23 -6.56
N LEU A 93 4.52 7.89 -6.43
CA LEU A 93 5.45 7.76 -7.56
C LEU A 93 5.14 6.56 -8.46
N TRP A 94 4.57 5.49 -7.91
CA TRP A 94 4.15 4.32 -8.70
C TRP A 94 3.03 4.64 -9.69
N THR A 95 2.17 5.62 -9.40
CA THR A 95 1.06 5.99 -10.29
C THR A 95 1.54 6.45 -11.67
N PRO A 96 2.40 7.48 -11.82
CA PRO A 96 2.93 7.83 -13.14
C PRO A 96 3.78 6.70 -13.74
N LEU A 97 4.49 5.92 -12.91
CA LEU A 97 5.30 4.80 -13.39
C LEU A 97 4.46 3.69 -14.06
N LEU A 98 3.21 3.50 -13.62
CA LEU A 98 2.26 2.57 -14.26
C LEU A 98 1.52 3.21 -15.43
N PHE A 99 1.08 4.47 -15.28
CA PHE A 99 0.24 5.14 -16.28
C PHE A 99 1.03 5.55 -17.52
N VAL A 100 2.30 5.93 -17.41
CA VAL A 100 3.11 6.35 -18.56
C VAL A 100 3.35 5.20 -19.54
N PRO A 101 3.81 4.00 -19.14
CA PRO A 101 3.92 2.87 -20.06
C PRO A 101 2.56 2.46 -20.64
N LEU A 102 1.52 2.46 -19.80
CA LEU A 102 0.16 2.11 -20.24
C LEU A 102 -0.35 3.10 -21.30
N HIS A 103 0.04 4.38 -21.22
CA HIS A 103 -0.28 5.39 -22.22
C HIS A 103 0.19 5.04 -23.62
N TRP A 104 1.43 4.59 -23.74
CA TRP A 104 2.01 4.19 -25.01
C TRP A 104 1.34 2.95 -25.59
N VAL A 105 0.85 2.04 -24.74
CA VAL A 105 0.19 0.80 -25.17
C VAL A 105 -1.27 1.04 -25.58
N THR A 106 -2.04 1.83 -24.82
CA THR A 106 -3.48 2.00 -25.03
C THR A 106 -3.85 3.23 -25.86
N GLN A 107 -2.88 3.85 -26.54
CA GLN A 107 -3.07 5.06 -27.35
C GLN A 107 -3.72 6.24 -26.58
N GLY A 108 -3.44 6.32 -25.27
CA GLY A 108 -3.61 7.53 -24.47
C GLY A 108 -4.97 7.88 -23.88
N TYR A 109 -6.06 7.15 -24.16
CA TYR A 109 -7.39 7.52 -23.63
C TYR A 109 -7.48 7.41 -22.08
N VAL A 110 -6.97 6.31 -21.51
CA VAL A 110 -7.11 6.01 -20.07
C VAL A 110 -5.99 6.65 -19.22
N THR A 111 -5.01 7.28 -19.85
CA THR A 111 -3.74 7.65 -19.20
C THR A 111 -3.36 9.10 -19.43
N SER A 112 -4.34 9.96 -19.68
CA SER A 112 -4.13 11.41 -19.71
C SER A 112 -3.55 11.91 -18.38
N PHE A 113 -2.86 13.06 -18.41
CA PHE A 113 -2.40 13.73 -17.18
C PHE A 113 -3.54 13.98 -16.18
N GLY A 114 -4.76 14.22 -16.69
CA GLY A 114 -5.95 14.35 -15.84
C GLY A 114 -6.24 13.11 -15.00
N ASN A 115 -6.02 11.91 -15.54
CA ASN A 115 -6.24 10.66 -14.81
C ASN A 115 -5.16 10.42 -13.74
N ILE A 116 -3.91 10.85 -13.98
CA ILE A 116 -2.86 10.83 -12.95
C ILE A 116 -3.23 11.78 -11.81
N LEU A 117 -3.66 13.01 -12.11
CA LEU A 117 -4.07 13.98 -11.10
C LEU A 117 -5.30 13.52 -10.31
N ALA A 118 -6.32 12.99 -10.98
CA ALA A 118 -7.50 12.42 -10.32
C ALA A 118 -7.13 11.24 -9.41
N THR A 119 -6.23 10.37 -9.88
CA THR A 119 -5.71 9.25 -9.09
C THR A 119 -4.95 9.75 -7.87
N TRP A 120 -4.09 10.77 -8.00
CA TRP A 120 -3.40 11.38 -6.86
C TRP A 120 -4.36 12.06 -5.88
N ALA A 121 -5.37 12.77 -6.37
CA ALA A 121 -6.39 13.40 -5.52
C ALA A 121 -7.14 12.38 -4.65
N PHE A 122 -7.38 11.18 -5.17
CA PHE A 122 -7.90 10.05 -4.40
C PHE A 122 -6.81 9.42 -3.49
N GLN A 123 -5.65 9.08 -4.05
CA GLN A 123 -4.62 8.32 -3.36
C GLN A 123 -3.99 9.09 -2.20
N ALA A 124 -3.78 10.40 -2.30
CA ALA A 124 -3.15 11.17 -1.23
C ALA A 124 -3.89 11.04 0.12
N PRO A 125 -5.18 11.41 0.22
CA PRO A 125 -5.91 11.25 1.48
C PRO A 125 -6.09 9.78 1.88
N VAL A 126 -6.34 8.87 0.93
CA VAL A 126 -6.56 7.45 1.23
C VAL A 126 -5.28 6.78 1.73
N ASN A 127 -4.14 6.99 1.08
CA ASN A 127 -2.84 6.46 1.51
C ASN A 127 -2.50 6.95 2.92
N LEU A 128 -2.73 8.23 3.20
CA LEU A 128 -2.52 8.77 4.54
C LEU A 128 -3.36 8.03 5.58
N LEU A 129 -4.66 7.86 5.33
CA LEU A 129 -5.56 7.13 6.24
C LEU A 129 -5.13 5.67 6.43
N VAL A 130 -4.84 4.97 5.34
CA VAL A 130 -4.43 3.55 5.35
C VAL A 130 -3.12 3.37 6.14
N LEU A 131 -2.12 4.20 5.89
CA LEU A 131 -0.83 4.11 6.56
C LEU A 131 -0.93 4.52 8.04
N LEU A 132 -1.71 5.55 8.38
CA LEU A 132 -1.98 5.91 9.78
C LEU A 132 -2.67 4.77 10.52
N TYR A 133 -3.66 4.13 9.90
CA TYR A 133 -4.35 2.99 10.50
C TYR A 133 -3.39 1.81 10.72
N CYS A 134 -2.64 1.41 9.69
CA CYS A 134 -1.70 0.29 9.77
C CYS A 134 -0.59 0.57 10.78
N TRP A 135 -0.05 1.79 10.79
CA TRP A 135 0.95 2.23 11.76
C TRP A 135 0.43 2.05 13.19
N ARG A 136 -0.76 2.56 13.51
CA ARG A 136 -1.33 2.43 14.87
C ARG A 136 -1.57 0.99 15.30
N LYS A 137 -1.91 0.10 14.37
CA LYS A 137 -2.17 -1.32 14.68
C LYS A 137 -0.87 -2.13 14.81
N MET A 138 0.14 -1.85 14.00
CA MET A 138 1.37 -2.65 13.92
C MET A 138 2.50 -2.15 14.82
N VAL A 139 2.52 -0.86 15.15
CA VAL A 139 3.47 -0.27 16.12
C VAL A 139 2.92 -0.33 17.54
N ARG A 140 1.98 -1.24 17.83
CA ARG A 140 1.78 -1.64 19.22
C ARG A 140 3.15 -2.14 19.71
N PRO A 141 3.73 -1.49 20.73
CA PRO A 141 5.04 -1.90 21.22
C PRO A 141 4.93 -3.39 21.48
N CYS A 142 5.88 -4.16 20.91
CA CYS A 142 6.20 -5.44 21.51
C CYS A 142 6.25 -5.17 23.01
N SER A 143 5.42 -5.86 23.78
CA SER A 143 5.56 -5.86 25.22
C SER A 143 7.06 -5.91 25.56
N PRO A 144 7.55 -5.12 26.53
CA PRO A 144 8.95 -5.24 26.97
C PRO A 144 9.30 -6.68 27.39
N HIS A 145 8.29 -7.52 27.62
CA HIS A 145 8.43 -8.97 27.60
C HIS A 145 8.35 -9.45 26.16
N GLY A 146 9.53 -9.67 25.58
CA GLY A 146 9.74 -10.00 24.18
C GLY A 146 8.84 -11.11 23.66
N TRP A 147 8.87 -11.26 22.35
CA TRP A 147 8.40 -12.48 21.69
C TRP A 147 9.24 -13.66 22.21
N VAL A 148 8.86 -14.19 23.37
CA VAL A 148 9.03 -15.59 23.71
C VAL A 148 8.15 -16.29 22.69
N LEU A 149 8.73 -16.54 21.50
CA LEU A 149 8.52 -17.82 20.88
C LEU A 149 8.85 -18.79 22.00
N ALA A 150 7.84 -19.35 22.66
CA ALA A 150 8.07 -20.47 23.54
C ALA A 150 8.84 -21.45 22.67
N PRO A 151 10.14 -21.75 22.94
CA PRO A 151 10.70 -22.93 22.37
C PRO A 151 9.75 -24.02 22.85
N SER A 152 9.01 -24.63 21.92
CA SER A 152 8.36 -25.89 22.18
C SER A 152 9.49 -26.77 22.69
N ALA A 153 9.50 -26.91 24.01
CA ALA A 153 10.37 -27.80 24.71
C ALA A 153 10.03 -29.18 24.17
N VAL A 154 10.81 -29.61 23.17
CA VAL A 154 11.04 -31.03 22.93
C VAL A 154 11.87 -31.47 24.15
N ARG A 155 11.16 -31.68 25.26
CA ARG A 155 11.57 -32.66 26.25
C ARG A 155 11.01 -33.97 25.76
N VAL A 156 11.90 -34.81 25.27
CA VAL A 156 12.12 -36.24 25.54
C VAL A 156 12.82 -36.81 24.32
#